data_AF-A0A1B6LBG2-F1
#
_entry.id   AF-A0A1B6LBG2-F1
#
_cell.length_a   1.000
_cell.length_b   1.000
_cell.length_c   1.000
_cell.angle_alpha   90.00
_cell.angle_beta   90.00
_cell.angle_gamma   90.00
#
_symmetry.space_group_name_H-M   'P 1'
#
loop_
_entity.id
_entity.type
_entity.pdbx_description
1 polymer ?
#
loop_
_entity_poly.entity_id
_entity_poly.type
_entity_poly.pdbx_seq_one_letter_code
_entity_poly.pdbx_strand_id
1 'polypeptide(L)'
;TPNEEAVEMIGNMGFSRPQAVKALKATNNNLERAVDWIFSHATELDSAASDSPPAAPEFRDGNEVYKLVAFISHMGSSTMVGHYVCHILRDGHWVIYNDEKVALSENPPQQLGYLYLYRRV
;
A
#
# COMPACT_ATOMS: atom_id res chain seq x y z
N THR A 1 -5.95 -3.35 -32.31
CA THR A 1 -5.11 -2.14 -32.15
C THR A 1 -5.27 -1.64 -30.72
N PRO A 2 -4.20 -1.18 -30.05
CA PRO A 2 -4.30 -0.61 -28.69
C PRO A 2 -5.26 0.57 -28.69
N ASN A 3 -6.13 0.68 -27.68
CA ASN A 3 -6.93 1.88 -27.47
C ASN A 3 -6.00 3.04 -27.05
N GLU A 4 -5.89 4.08 -27.86
CA GLU A 4 -5.00 5.22 -27.62
C GLU A 4 -5.37 6.00 -26.35
N GLU A 5 -6.66 6.11 -26.00
CA GLU A 5 -7.09 6.73 -24.74
C GLU A 5 -6.61 5.93 -23.53
N ALA A 6 -6.65 4.59 -23.63
CA ALA A 6 -6.16 3.71 -22.57
C ALA A 6 -4.62 3.77 -22.46
N VAL A 7 -3.92 3.95 -23.58
CA VAL A 7 -2.46 4.17 -23.61
C VAL A 7 -2.09 5.48 -22.91
N GLU A 8 -2.81 6.57 -23.19
CA GLU A 8 -2.59 7.85 -22.52
C GLU A 8 -2.88 7.79 -21.03
N MET A 9 -3.96 7.11 -20.63
CA MET A 9 -4.32 6.97 -19.22
C MET A 9 -3.26 6.19 -18.42
N ILE A 10 -2.73 5.10 -18.99
CA ILE A 10 -1.62 4.35 -18.39
C ILE A 10 -0.33 5.20 -18.42
N GLY A 11 -0.11 5.98 -19.48
CA GLY A 11 1.01 6.92 -19.57
C GLY A 11 1.01 7.95 -18.44
N ASN A 12 -0.16 8.51 -18.12
CA ASN A 12 -0.35 9.46 -17.02
C ASN A 12 -0.11 8.84 -15.63
N MET A 13 -0.15 7.51 -15.50
CA MET A 13 0.23 6.80 -14.27
C MET A 13 1.75 6.67 -14.11
N GLY A 14 2.54 7.11 -15.09
CA GLY A 14 4.01 7.09 -15.05
C GLY A 14 4.66 5.94 -15.83
N PHE A 15 3.88 5.17 -16.59
CA PHE A 15 4.40 4.09 -17.42
C PHE A 15 4.70 4.56 -18.84
N SER A 16 5.70 3.96 -19.49
CA SER A 16 6.05 4.30 -20.86
C SER A 16 5.02 3.75 -21.87
N ARG A 17 4.89 4.41 -23.03
CA ARG A 17 4.00 3.96 -24.12
C ARG A 17 4.22 2.49 -24.53
N PRO A 18 5.45 1.95 -24.65
CA PRO A 18 5.67 0.53 -24.93
C PRO A 18 5.11 -0.40 -23.83
N GLN A 19 5.25 -0.02 -22.56
CA GLN A 19 4.72 -0.78 -21.42
C GLN A 19 3.18 -0.79 -21.44
N ALA A 20 2.55 0.36 -21.68
CA ALA A 20 1.10 0.51 -21.83
C ALA A 20 0.55 -0.35 -22.98
N VAL A 21 1.20 -0.33 -24.14
CA VAL A 21 0.80 -1.13 -25.31
C VAL A 21 0.97 -2.62 -25.06
N LYS A 22 2.03 -3.05 -24.38
CA LYS A 22 2.26 -4.47 -24.03
C LYS A 22 1.17 -4.98 -23.10
N ALA A 23 0.82 -4.20 -22.08
CA ALA A 23 -0.24 -4.55 -21.14
C ALA A 23 -1.62 -4.62 -21.79
N LEU A 24 -2.00 -3.61 -22.58
CA LEU A 24 -3.28 -3.59 -23.29
C LEU A 24 -3.40 -4.74 -24.30
N LYS A 25 -2.29 -5.17 -24.91
CA LYS A 25 -2.27 -6.38 -25.75
C LYS A 25 -2.46 -7.66 -24.92
N ALA A 26 -1.82 -7.75 -23.75
CA ALA A 26 -1.94 -8.90 -22.85
C ALA A 26 -3.35 -9.04 -22.23
N THR A 27 -4.11 -7.95 -22.15
CA THR A 27 -5.42 -7.91 -21.47
C THR A 27 -6.60 -7.67 -22.40
N ASN A 28 -6.44 -7.90 -23.70
CA ASN A 28 -7.49 -7.72 -24.71
C ASN A 28 -8.10 -6.29 -24.71
N ASN A 29 -7.27 -5.26 -24.57
CA ASN A 29 -7.64 -3.84 -24.48
C ASN A 29 -8.53 -3.47 -23.27
N ASN A 30 -8.60 -4.33 -22.25
CA ASN A 30 -9.26 -3.97 -21.01
C ASN A 30 -8.29 -3.13 -20.15
N LEU A 31 -8.67 -1.86 -19.90
CA LEU A 31 -7.88 -0.90 -19.14
C LEU A 31 -7.62 -1.35 -17.69
N GLU A 32 -8.66 -1.74 -16.95
CA GLU A 32 -8.53 -2.13 -15.54
C GLU A 32 -7.56 -3.31 -15.38
N ARG A 33 -7.73 -4.32 -16.23
CA ARG A 33 -6.82 -5.47 -16.26
C ARG A 33 -5.43 -5.08 -16.73
N ALA A 34 -5.30 -4.15 -17.68
CA ALA A 34 -4.00 -3.69 -18.16
C ALA A 34 -3.21 -2.99 -17.04
N VAL A 35 -3.87 -2.17 -16.22
CA VAL A 35 -3.26 -1.50 -15.08
C VAL A 35 -2.79 -2.52 -14.03
N ASP A 36 -3.65 -3.47 -13.64
CA ASP A 36 -3.29 -4.56 -12.73
C ASP A 36 -2.13 -5.43 -13.25
N TRP A 37 -2.17 -5.73 -14.55
CA TRP A 37 -1.13 -6.50 -15.22
C TRP A 37 0.22 -5.77 -15.21
N ILE A 38 0.22 -4.45 -15.44
CA ILE A 38 1.45 -3.64 -15.40
C ILE A 38 2.05 -3.65 -14.01
N PHE A 39 1.27 -3.44 -12.94
CA PHE A 39 1.81 -3.46 -11.58
C PHE A 39 2.36 -4.83 -11.20
N SER A 40 1.70 -5.90 -11.64
CA SER A 40 2.16 -7.27 -11.39
C SER A 40 3.43 -7.65 -12.16
N HIS A 41 3.73 -6.98 -13.27
CA HIS A 41 4.88 -7.26 -14.14
C HIS A 41 5.82 -6.05 -14.29
N ALA A 42 5.72 -5.05 -13.40
CA ALA A 42 6.45 -3.79 -13.52
C ALA A 42 7.97 -4.02 -13.52
N THR A 43 8.44 -4.95 -12.68
CA THR A 43 9.84 -5.38 -12.61
C THR A 43 10.32 -5.95 -13.96
N GLU A 44 9.56 -6.83 -14.60
CA GLU A 44 9.91 -7.39 -15.91
C GLU A 44 9.90 -6.35 -17.04
N LEU A 45 9.03 -5.34 -16.93
CA LEU A 45 8.88 -4.27 -17.90
C LEU A 45 10.04 -3.27 -17.85
N ASP A 46 10.57 -2.97 -16.67
CA ASP A 46 11.77 -2.16 -16.52
C ASP A 46 13.02 -2.92 -16.99
N SER A 47 13.05 -4.23 -16.75
CA SER A 47 14.10 -5.13 -17.23
C SER A 47 14.15 -5.23 -18.74
N ALA A 48 13.03 -5.17 -19.44
CA ALA A 48 13.02 -5.29 -20.90
C ALA A 48 13.59 -4.06 -21.62
N ALA A 49 13.74 -2.93 -20.93
CA ALA A 49 14.34 -1.70 -21.46
C ALA A 49 15.86 -1.61 -21.23
N SER A 50 16.43 -2.50 -20.42
CA SER A 50 17.86 -2.57 -20.07
C SER A 50 18.36 -4.00 -20.25
N ASP A 51 19.53 -4.25 -20.84
CA ASP A 51 20.07 -5.62 -21.04
C ASP A 51 20.54 -6.30 -19.72
N SER A 52 19.90 -5.93 -18.60
CA SER A 52 20.21 -6.28 -17.23
C SER A 52 19.14 -7.20 -16.67
N PRO A 53 19.48 -8.17 -15.81
CA PRO A 53 18.49 -9.02 -15.16
C PRO A 53 17.49 -8.17 -14.34
N PRO A 54 16.25 -8.64 -14.15
CA PRO A 54 15.26 -7.92 -13.36
C PRO A 54 15.82 -7.51 -12.02
N ALA A 55 15.85 -6.20 -11.79
CA ALA A 55 16.19 -5.64 -10.50
C ALA A 55 15.17 -6.18 -9.50
N ALA A 56 15.66 -6.88 -8.47
CA ALA A 56 14.83 -7.25 -7.36
C ALA A 56 14.21 -5.98 -6.76
N PRO A 57 12.97 -6.04 -6.26
CA PRO A 57 12.36 -4.89 -5.60
C PRO A 57 13.30 -4.30 -4.55
N GLU A 58 13.52 -2.99 -4.61
CA GLU A 58 14.36 -2.29 -3.64
C GLU A 58 13.63 -2.21 -2.29
N PHE A 59 14.19 -2.86 -1.28
CA PHE A 59 13.67 -2.81 0.08
C PHE A 59 14.58 -1.95 0.96
N ARG A 60 13.97 -1.15 1.84
CA ARG A 60 14.70 -0.37 2.85
C ARG A 60 15.12 -1.28 4.01
N ASP A 61 16.27 -1.92 3.88
CA ASP A 61 16.83 -2.75 4.95
C ASP A 61 17.39 -1.91 6.13
N GLY A 62 17.67 -2.55 7.26
CA GLY A 62 18.23 -1.94 8.46
C GLY A 62 18.14 -2.84 9.69
N ASN A 63 18.38 -2.29 10.88
CA ASN A 63 18.29 -3.06 12.12
C ASN A 63 16.88 -3.64 12.34
N GLU A 64 16.83 -4.72 13.11
CA GLU A 64 15.62 -5.45 13.47
C GLU A 64 14.91 -4.86 14.70
N VAL A 65 15.29 -3.65 15.13
CA VAL A 65 14.79 -3.01 16.34
C VAL A 65 13.67 -2.06 16.01
N TYR A 66 12.48 -2.33 16.53
CA TYR A 66 11.29 -1.54 16.29
C TYR A 66 10.63 -1.08 17.58
N LYS A 67 10.00 0.08 17.52
CA LYS A 67 9.09 0.58 18.55
C LYS A 67 7.67 0.66 18.02
N LEU A 68 6.71 0.25 18.83
CA LEU A 68 5.30 0.40 18.51
C LEU A 68 4.96 1.91 18.47
N VAL A 69 4.36 2.36 17.37
CA VAL A 69 3.99 3.79 17.20
C VAL A 69 2.52 4.01 16.97
N ALA A 70 1.79 2.99 16.49
CA ALA A 70 0.35 3.05 16.39
C ALA A 70 -0.25 1.64 16.37
N PHE A 71 -1.52 1.53 16.72
CA PHE A 71 -2.31 0.34 16.46
C PHE A 71 -3.77 0.72 16.18
N ILE A 72 -4.43 -0.10 15.38
CA ILE A 72 -5.82 0.05 14.96
C ILE A 72 -6.60 -1.11 15.58
N SER A 73 -7.70 -0.81 16.28
CA SER A 73 -8.54 -1.80 16.96
C SER A 73 -9.90 -1.87 16.29
N HIS A 74 -10.33 -3.10 15.96
CA HIS A 74 -11.73 -3.39 15.65
C HIS A 74 -12.47 -3.74 16.94
N MET A 75 -13.43 -2.92 17.33
CA MET A 75 -14.25 -3.14 18.51
C MET A 75 -15.57 -3.81 18.12
N GLY A 76 -15.65 -5.11 18.36
CA GLY A 76 -16.85 -5.91 18.08
C GLY A 76 -16.51 -7.40 17.99
N SER A 77 -17.47 -8.25 18.31
CA SER A 77 -17.32 -9.72 18.21
C SER A 77 -17.74 -10.27 16.84
N SER A 78 -18.38 -9.44 16.01
CA SER A 78 -18.79 -9.82 14.65
C SER A 78 -17.72 -9.46 13.64
N THR A 79 -17.54 -10.28 12.62
CA THR A 79 -16.71 -9.93 11.45
C THR A 79 -17.43 -9.00 10.47
N MET A 80 -18.75 -8.85 10.60
CA MET A 80 -19.59 -8.07 9.70
C MET A 80 -19.89 -6.66 10.23
N VAL A 81 -19.78 -6.46 11.54
CA VAL A 81 -20.06 -5.19 12.20
C VAL A 81 -19.10 -4.95 13.37
N GLY A 82 -18.74 -3.70 13.56
CA GLY A 82 -17.96 -3.23 14.71
C GLY A 82 -17.54 -1.79 14.50
N HIS A 83 -16.65 -1.31 15.35
CA HIS A 83 -16.19 0.08 15.35
C HIS A 83 -14.66 0.16 15.31
N TYR A 84 -14.11 0.95 14.40
CA TYR A 84 -12.67 1.12 14.30
C TYR A 84 -12.21 2.36 15.05
N VAL A 85 -11.21 2.18 15.91
CA VAL A 85 -10.47 3.28 16.55
C VAL A 85 -8.99 3.06 16.34
N CYS A 86 -8.21 4.14 16.39
CA CYS A 86 -6.75 4.00 16.37
C CYS A 86 -6.11 4.73 17.55
N HIS A 87 -5.01 4.15 18.02
CA HIS A 87 -4.15 4.74 19.03
C HIS A 87 -2.82 5.06 18.38
N ILE A 88 -2.33 6.28 18.56
CA ILE A 88 -1.06 6.75 17.99
C ILE A 88 -0.20 7.33 19.11
N LEU A 89 1.07 6.93 19.15
CA LEU A 89 2.06 7.49 20.05
C LEU A 89 2.55 8.84 19.48
N ARG A 90 2.16 9.93 20.13
CA ARG A 90 2.51 11.31 19.79
C ARG A 90 3.23 11.95 20.97
N ASP A 91 4.45 12.46 20.73
CA ASP A 91 5.24 13.18 21.73
C ASP A 91 5.36 12.44 23.08
N GLY A 92 5.53 11.12 23.03
CA GLY A 92 5.63 10.25 24.20
C GLY A 92 4.30 9.83 24.84
N HIS A 93 3.17 10.33 24.35
CA HIS A 93 1.84 10.07 24.88
C HIS A 93 0.99 9.30 23.88
N TRP A 94 0.19 8.36 24.39
CA TRP A 94 -0.79 7.66 23.55
C TRP A 94 -2.04 8.51 23.39
N VAL A 95 -2.50 8.65 22.15
CA VAL A 95 -3.71 9.40 21.81
C VAL A 95 -4.66 8.47 21.09
N ILE A 96 -5.90 8.38 21.57
CA ILE A 96 -6.98 7.69 20.88
C ILE A 96 -7.67 8.65 19.91
N TYR A 97 -7.84 8.19 18.68
CA TYR A 97 -8.63 8.83 17.65
C TYR A 97 -9.85 7.94 17.38
N ASN A 98 -11.01 8.48 17.70
CA ASN A 98 -12.32 7.85 17.55
C ASN A 98 -13.24 8.84 16.85
N ASP A 99 -13.25 8.80 15.52
CA ASP A 99 -13.95 9.75 14.65
C ASP A 99 -13.63 11.21 15.02
N GLU A 100 -14.62 12.04 15.35
CA GLU A 100 -14.38 13.43 15.77
C GLU A 100 -13.79 13.55 17.19
N LYS A 101 -13.76 12.45 17.96
CA LYS A 101 -13.26 12.45 19.34
C LYS A 101 -11.80 12.07 19.39
N VAL A 102 -10.98 13.02 19.85
CA VAL A 102 -9.55 12.82 20.08
C VAL A 102 -9.26 13.04 21.56
N ALA A 103 -8.63 12.06 22.20
CA ALA A 103 -8.34 12.12 23.63
C ALA A 103 -7.00 11.47 23.97
N LEU A 104 -6.40 11.89 25.08
CA LEU A 104 -5.24 11.21 25.64
C LEU A 104 -5.68 9.85 26.21
N SER A 105 -4.93 8.80 25.89
CA SER A 105 -5.17 7.42 26.32
C SER A 105 -4.08 7.03 27.30
N GLU A 106 -4.38 7.08 28.60
CA GLU A 106 -3.40 6.74 29.65
C GLU A 106 -3.09 5.23 29.67
N ASN A 107 -4.12 4.41 29.40
CA ASN A 107 -4.03 2.95 29.42
C ASN A 107 -4.49 2.38 28.06
N PRO A 108 -3.67 2.51 27.01
CA PRO A 108 -4.04 2.05 25.67
C PRO A 108 -4.16 0.51 25.64
N PRO A 109 -5.24 -0.06 25.09
CA PRO A 109 -5.47 -1.50 25.05
C PRO A 109 -4.65 -2.19 23.95
N GLN A 110 -3.32 -2.14 24.06
CA GLN A 110 -2.37 -2.63 23.05
C GLN A 110 -2.51 -4.12 22.75
N GLN A 111 -3.14 -4.92 23.60
CA GLN A 111 -3.36 -6.35 23.34
C GLN A 111 -4.60 -6.63 22.48
N LEU A 112 -5.47 -5.63 22.31
CA LEU A 112 -6.73 -5.71 21.55
C LEU A 112 -6.64 -4.96 20.21
N GLY A 113 -5.43 -4.66 19.74
CA GLY A 113 -5.19 -4.16 18.40
C GLY A 113 -5.40 -5.26 17.36
N TYR A 114 -5.95 -4.88 16.22
CA TYR A 114 -6.09 -5.70 15.03
C TYR A 114 -4.89 -5.54 14.09
N LEU A 115 -4.48 -4.29 13.82
CA LEU A 115 -3.33 -3.96 12.98
C LEU A 115 -2.34 -3.07 13.76
N TYR A 116 -1.06 -3.43 13.73
CA TYR A 116 -0.01 -2.74 14.48
C TYR A 116 1.00 -2.09 13.54
N LEU A 117 1.39 -0.87 13.86
CA LEU A 117 2.39 -0.11 13.14
C LEU A 117 3.62 0.04 14.03
N TYR A 118 4.71 -0.55 13.56
CA TYR A 118 6.02 -0.48 14.17
C TYR A 118 6.94 0.42 13.34
N ARG A 119 7.67 1.30 14.01
CA ARG A 119 8.69 2.15 13.39
C ARG A 119 10.06 1.66 13.83
N ARG A 120 10.94 1.44 12.85
CA ARG A 120 12.35 1.11 13.10
C ARG A 120 13.01 2.21 13.94
N VAL A 121 13.83 1.84 14.91
CA VAL A 121 14.55 2.76 15.82
C VAL A 121 15.78 3.34 15.14
#